data_AF-A0A9K3L6R6-F1
#
_entry.id   AF-A0A9K3L6R6-F1
#
_cell.length_a   1.000
_cell.length_b   1.000
_cell.length_c   1.000
_cell.angle_alpha   90.00
_cell.angle_beta   90.00
_cell.angle_gamma   90.00
#
_symmetry.space_group_name_H-M   'P 1'
#
loop_
_entity.id
_entity.type
_entity.pdbx_description
1 polymer ?
#
loop_
_entity_poly.entity_id
_entity_poly.type
_entity_poly.pdbx_seq_one_letter_code
_entity_poly.pdbx_strand_id
1 'polypeptide(L)'
;MADDEEPTMMEDEGGEDMWDMPMKEEYHAHIRGLMGLAHGCIYRGKEMKFTKAQLLQLKPKHVYNYLCLKAYGKINPTDNDKPTGRASSLEYYKKAISFFLPNSHPWVEMPGTPAHGNPTRSKLVNNLVAKVRLAETRGEGKDTQATRPLEMIEYKAILSTFRATPGPILQMKVKNPLMALYQWHLITRIDDVCNFKVSDPRPHPKWSFCLRQRR
;
A
#
# COMPACT_ATOMS: atom_id res chain seq x y z
N MET A 1 -39.51 -0.82 53.72
CA MET A 1 -38.16 -0.42 53.31
C MET A 1 -37.64 -1.59 52.52
N ALA A 2 -37.73 -1.48 51.20
CA ALA A 2 -37.23 -2.47 50.26
C ALA A 2 -35.78 -2.06 49.97
N ASP A 3 -34.86 -2.97 50.24
CA ASP A 3 -33.45 -2.79 49.93
C ASP A 3 -33.26 -3.08 48.43
N ASP A 4 -32.80 -2.07 47.70
CA ASP A 4 -32.42 -2.14 46.30
C ASP A 4 -31.09 -2.91 46.19
N GLU A 5 -31.14 -4.20 45.85
CA GLU A 5 -29.96 -4.93 45.36
C GLU A 5 -29.69 -4.52 43.90
N GLU A 6 -28.65 -3.71 43.70
CA GLU A 6 -28.08 -3.44 42.38
C GLU A 6 -27.62 -4.77 41.72
N PRO A 7 -27.92 -4.99 40.42
CA PRO A 7 -27.52 -6.22 39.76
C PRO A 7 -26.01 -6.23 39.55
N THR A 8 -25.33 -7.09 40.30
CA THR A 8 -23.93 -7.44 40.13
C THR A 8 -23.70 -7.91 38.70
N MET A 9 -23.04 -7.08 37.90
CA MET A 9 -22.56 -7.44 36.57
C MET A 9 -21.59 -8.61 36.75
N MET A 10 -22.00 -9.80 36.33
CA MET A 10 -21.10 -10.95 36.27
C MET A 10 -19.89 -10.54 35.44
N GLU A 11 -18.75 -10.47 36.11
CA GLU A 11 -17.45 -10.41 35.45
C GLU A 11 -17.32 -11.72 34.67
N ASP A 12 -17.58 -11.64 33.36
CA ASP A 12 -17.20 -12.70 32.43
C ASP A 12 -15.67 -12.81 32.50
N GLU A 13 -15.19 -13.75 33.31
CA GLU A 13 -13.83 -14.29 33.29
C GLU A 13 -13.60 -15.04 31.96
N GLY A 14 -13.60 -14.30 30.86
CA GLY A 14 -13.17 -14.77 29.55
C GLY A 14 -11.68 -14.45 29.39
N GLY A 15 -10.84 -15.48 29.57
CA GLY A 15 -9.38 -15.40 29.59
C GLY A 15 -8.77 -14.35 28.65
N GLU A 16 -7.84 -13.57 29.21
CA GLU A 16 -7.08 -12.52 28.51
C GLU A 16 -6.50 -13.05 27.21
N ASP A 17 -7.20 -12.76 26.12
CA ASP A 17 -6.75 -13.03 24.77
C ASP A 17 -5.57 -12.09 24.52
N MET A 18 -4.37 -12.62 24.78
CA MET A 18 -3.05 -11.97 24.79
C MET A 18 -2.60 -11.51 23.39
N TRP A 19 -3.52 -10.93 22.64
CA TRP A 19 -3.31 -10.40 21.30
C TRP A 19 -2.99 -8.90 21.43
N ASP A 20 -1.73 -8.55 21.17
CA ASP A 20 -1.33 -7.15 21.00
C ASP A 20 -1.43 -6.75 19.53
N MET A 21 -1.92 -5.54 19.28
CA MET A 21 -2.03 -5.00 17.94
C MET A 21 -0.62 -4.77 17.36
N PRO A 22 -0.30 -5.32 16.17
CA PRO A 22 1.03 -5.17 15.59
C PRO A 22 1.30 -3.70 15.26
N MET A 23 2.53 -3.25 15.47
CA MET A 23 2.94 -1.86 15.30
C MET A 23 3.64 -1.65 13.96
N LYS A 24 3.09 -0.73 13.15
CA LYS A 24 3.76 -0.22 11.95
C LYS A 24 3.30 1.20 11.65
N GLU A 25 4.16 2.17 11.96
CA GLU A 25 3.85 3.61 11.93
C GLU A 25 3.22 4.08 10.62
N GLU A 26 3.78 3.65 9.48
CA GLU A 26 3.30 3.98 8.13
C GLU A 26 1.82 3.61 7.90
N TYR A 27 1.33 2.56 8.56
CA TYR A 27 -0.02 2.03 8.35
C TYR A 27 -1.03 2.61 9.35
N HIS A 28 -0.58 3.20 10.47
CA HIS A 28 -1.48 3.72 11.52
C HIS A 28 -2.44 4.78 11.01
N ALA A 29 -2.01 5.62 10.06
CA ALA A 29 -2.89 6.62 9.46
C ALA A 29 -4.15 6.01 8.81
N HIS A 30 -4.03 4.80 8.22
CA HIS A 30 -5.14 4.15 7.53
C HIS A 30 -6.11 3.46 8.47
N ILE A 31 -5.61 2.74 9.49
CA ILE A 31 -6.48 2.11 10.48
C ILE A 31 -7.21 3.15 11.34
N ARG A 32 -6.54 4.24 11.73
CA ARG A 32 -7.20 5.35 12.44
C ARG A 32 -8.29 6.00 11.61
N GLY A 33 -8.05 6.20 10.31
CA GLY A 33 -9.05 6.74 9.40
C GLY A 33 -10.27 5.83 9.25
N LEU A 34 -10.06 4.52 9.15
CA LEU A 34 -11.14 3.53 9.09
C LEU A 34 -11.94 3.50 10.40
N MET A 35 -11.25 3.37 11.54
CA MET A 35 -11.88 3.29 12.86
C MET A 35 -12.62 4.59 13.19
N GLY A 36 -12.04 5.74 12.86
CA GLY A 36 -12.71 7.03 13.02
C GLY A 36 -13.97 7.14 12.19
N LEU A 37 -13.96 6.65 10.94
CA LEU A 37 -15.17 6.60 10.11
C LEU A 37 -16.22 5.63 10.68
N ALA A 38 -15.80 4.47 11.21
CA ALA A 38 -16.71 3.48 11.77
C ALA A 38 -17.35 3.96 13.09
N HIS A 39 -16.60 4.68 13.92
CA HIS A 39 -17.07 5.19 15.21
C HIS A 39 -17.64 6.61 15.15
N GLY A 40 -17.55 7.28 13.99
CA GLY A 40 -18.00 8.67 13.83
C GLY A 40 -17.15 9.69 14.59
N CYS A 41 -15.88 9.39 14.86
CA CYS A 41 -14.98 10.24 15.64
C CYS A 41 -13.62 10.44 14.96
N ILE A 42 -12.84 11.42 15.44
CA ILE A 42 -11.51 11.73 14.89
C ILE A 42 -10.44 11.36 15.92
N TYR A 43 -9.64 10.35 15.59
CA TYR A 43 -8.51 9.93 16.41
C TYR A 43 -7.25 10.76 16.11
N ARG A 44 -6.81 11.56 17.09
CA ARG A 44 -5.66 12.48 16.95
C ARG A 44 -4.31 11.88 17.35
N GLY A 45 -4.30 10.79 18.13
CA GLY A 45 -3.06 10.11 18.54
C GLY A 45 -2.38 9.37 17.37
N LYS A 46 -1.06 9.49 17.24
CA LYS A 46 -0.28 8.82 16.18
C LYS A 46 -0.19 7.30 16.37
N GLU A 47 -0.06 6.86 17.63
CA GLU A 47 0.20 5.46 18.01
C GLU A 47 -0.99 4.82 18.73
N MET A 48 -2.21 5.21 18.34
CA MET A 48 -3.39 4.68 19.01
C MET A 48 -3.55 3.18 18.71
N LYS A 49 -3.62 2.38 19.77
CA LYS A 49 -3.93 0.95 19.71
C LYS A 49 -5.44 0.74 19.80
N PHE A 50 -5.92 -0.28 19.09
CA PHE A 50 -7.30 -0.75 19.15
C PHE A 50 -7.32 -2.15 19.75
N THR A 51 -8.37 -2.45 20.52
CA THR A 51 -8.50 -3.78 21.12
C THR A 51 -8.90 -4.82 20.07
N LYS A 52 -8.60 -6.09 20.34
CA LYS A 52 -9.01 -7.21 19.47
C LYS A 52 -10.52 -7.19 19.21
N ALA A 53 -11.32 -6.97 20.25
CA ALA A 53 -12.78 -6.90 20.17
C ALA A 53 -13.26 -5.79 19.23
N GLN A 54 -12.68 -4.59 19.32
CA GLN A 54 -13.00 -3.47 18.41
C GLN A 54 -12.70 -3.80 16.95
N LEU A 55 -11.57 -4.46 16.70
CA LEU A 55 -11.16 -4.82 15.34
C LEU A 55 -12.01 -5.97 14.75
N LEU A 56 -12.49 -6.89 15.59
CA LEU A 56 -13.40 -7.97 15.18
C LEU A 56 -14.81 -7.46 14.84
N GLN A 57 -15.23 -6.32 15.38
CA GLN A 57 -16.51 -5.68 15.02
C GLN A 57 -16.51 -5.06 13.62
N LEU A 58 -15.35 -4.94 12.96
CA LEU A 58 -15.26 -4.37 11.62
C LEU A 58 -15.90 -5.29 10.57
N LYS A 59 -16.90 -4.75 9.86
CA LYS A 59 -17.57 -5.40 8.74
C LYS A 59 -17.01 -4.93 7.40
N PRO A 60 -17.16 -5.72 6.32
CA PRO A 60 -16.80 -5.32 4.96
C PRO A 60 -17.33 -3.94 4.55
N LYS A 61 -18.54 -3.59 4.99
CA LYS A 61 -19.17 -2.29 4.70
C LYS A 61 -18.37 -1.11 5.25
N HIS A 62 -17.76 -1.22 6.44
CA HIS A 62 -16.90 -0.16 6.98
C HIS A 62 -15.67 0.06 6.10
N VAL A 63 -15.02 -1.02 5.68
CA VAL A 63 -13.86 -0.96 4.78
C VAL A 63 -14.25 -0.42 3.42
N TYR A 64 -15.39 -0.85 2.88
CA TYR A 64 -15.93 -0.36 1.61
C TYR A 64 -16.19 1.15 1.66
N ASN A 65 -16.87 1.64 2.69
CA ASN A 65 -17.17 3.07 2.87
C ASN A 65 -15.88 3.90 2.94
N TYR A 66 -14.89 3.43 3.70
CA TYR A 66 -13.59 4.11 3.81
C TYR A 66 -12.86 4.15 2.46
N LEU A 67 -12.84 3.05 1.72
CA LEU A 67 -12.21 3.01 0.39
C LEU A 67 -12.99 3.84 -0.64
N CYS A 68 -14.32 3.90 -0.55
CA CYS A 68 -15.13 4.79 -1.39
C CYS A 68 -14.81 6.26 -1.11
N LEU A 69 -14.67 6.65 0.16
CA LEU A 69 -14.26 8.00 0.53
C LEU A 69 -12.87 8.33 -0.06
N LYS A 70 -11.94 7.36 -0.06
CA LYS A 70 -10.60 7.55 -0.66
C LYS A 70 -10.60 7.55 -2.19
N ALA A 71 -11.51 6.80 -2.82
CA ALA A 71 -11.56 6.64 -4.27
C ALA A 71 -12.39 7.74 -4.96
N TYR A 72 -13.51 8.17 -4.36
CA TYR A 72 -14.49 9.08 -4.97
C TYR A 72 -14.70 10.36 -4.15
N GLY A 73 -14.14 10.46 -2.94
CA GLY A 73 -14.42 11.57 -2.02
C GLY A 73 -15.77 11.47 -1.30
N LYS A 74 -16.52 10.37 -1.49
CA LYS A 74 -17.83 10.13 -0.86
C LYS A 74 -18.06 8.66 -0.53
N ILE A 75 -18.91 8.41 0.46
CA ILE A 75 -19.19 7.07 1.00
C ILE A 75 -20.04 6.23 0.03
N ASN A 76 -21.00 6.86 -0.65
CA ASN A 76 -21.91 6.20 -1.59
C ASN A 76 -21.73 6.80 -3.00
N PRO A 77 -20.77 6.31 -3.79
CA PRO A 77 -20.62 6.72 -5.18
C PRO A 77 -21.78 6.13 -6.02
N THR A 78 -22.34 6.97 -6.88
CA THR A 78 -23.28 6.58 -7.94
C THR A 78 -22.51 6.06 -9.16
N ASP A 79 -23.19 5.42 -10.10
CA ASP A 79 -22.53 4.86 -11.30
C ASP A 79 -21.97 5.93 -12.26
N ASN A 80 -22.44 7.17 -12.15
CA ASN A 80 -21.92 8.29 -12.93
C ASN A 80 -20.66 8.93 -12.31
N ASP A 81 -20.31 8.55 -11.07
CA ASP A 81 -19.17 9.13 -10.40
C ASP A 81 -17.87 8.51 -10.88
N LYS A 82 -16.93 9.37 -11.24
CA LYS A 82 -15.59 8.98 -11.68
C LYS A 82 -14.64 8.92 -10.49
N PRO A 83 -13.80 7.87 -10.38
CA PRO A 83 -12.87 7.76 -9.28
C PRO A 83 -11.72 8.77 -9.42
N THR A 84 -11.47 9.53 -8.36
CA THR A 84 -10.35 10.46 -8.21
C THR A 84 -9.12 9.81 -7.57
N GLY A 85 -9.29 8.65 -6.94
CA GLY A 85 -8.24 7.78 -6.42
C GLY A 85 -7.81 6.69 -7.41
N ARG A 86 -6.61 6.14 -7.22
CA ARG A 86 -6.06 5.04 -8.03
C ARG A 86 -6.25 3.69 -7.35
N ALA A 87 -6.47 2.63 -8.13
CA ALA A 87 -6.58 1.25 -7.68
C ALA A 87 -5.34 0.79 -6.90
N SER A 88 -4.13 1.19 -7.34
CA SER A 88 -2.88 0.89 -6.63
C SER A 88 -2.84 1.50 -5.21
N SER A 89 -3.35 2.73 -5.05
CA SER A 89 -3.47 3.37 -3.75
C SER A 89 -4.48 2.65 -2.86
N LEU A 90 -5.62 2.21 -3.42
CA LEU A 90 -6.62 1.45 -2.69
C LEU A 90 -6.10 0.08 -2.25
N GLU A 91 -5.33 -0.61 -3.09
CA GLU A 91 -4.65 -1.86 -2.73
C GLU A 91 -3.65 -1.65 -1.58
N TYR A 92 -2.92 -0.55 -1.60
CA TYR A 92 -2.04 -0.16 -0.49
C TYR A 92 -2.81 0.10 0.80
N TYR A 93 -3.90 0.89 0.76
CA TYR A 93 -4.73 1.15 1.95
C TYR A 93 -5.34 -0.13 2.50
N LYS A 94 -5.82 -1.01 1.62
CA LYS A 94 -6.34 -2.33 1.97
C LYS A 94 -5.28 -3.19 2.66
N LYS A 95 -4.07 -3.25 2.12
CA LYS A 95 -2.92 -3.95 2.72
C LYS A 95 -2.59 -3.39 4.10
N ALA A 96 -2.53 -2.07 4.24
CA ALA A 96 -2.22 -1.39 5.49
C ALA A 96 -3.26 -1.67 6.58
N ILE A 97 -4.55 -1.66 6.24
CA ILE A 97 -5.62 -2.02 7.18
C ILE A 97 -5.53 -3.51 7.54
N SER A 98 -5.36 -4.38 6.53
CA SER A 98 -5.30 -5.83 6.73
C SER A 98 -4.18 -6.27 7.68
N PHE A 99 -3.10 -5.50 7.79
CA PHE A 99 -1.98 -5.79 8.69
C PHE A 99 -2.39 -5.81 10.16
N PHE A 100 -3.36 -4.97 10.55
CA PHE A 100 -3.80 -4.85 11.94
C PHE A 100 -4.94 -5.81 12.31
N LEU A 101 -5.57 -6.46 11.34
CA LEU A 101 -6.74 -7.28 11.60
C LEU A 101 -6.34 -8.65 12.18
N PRO A 102 -6.98 -9.13 13.26
CA PRO A 102 -6.61 -10.39 13.89
C PRO A 102 -6.75 -11.60 12.96
N ASN A 103 -7.78 -11.60 12.10
CA ASN A 103 -8.07 -12.71 11.19
C ASN A 103 -7.40 -12.50 9.83
N SER A 104 -6.68 -13.51 9.36
CA SER A 104 -5.99 -13.48 8.06
C SER A 104 -6.81 -14.12 6.92
N HIS A 105 -7.71 -15.06 7.23
CA HIS A 105 -8.49 -15.79 6.25
C HIS A 105 -9.53 -14.89 5.54
N PRO A 106 -9.97 -15.23 4.31
CA PRO A 106 -10.99 -14.48 3.59
C PRO A 106 -12.26 -14.28 4.41
N TRP A 107 -12.97 -13.18 4.18
CA TRP A 107 -14.28 -12.94 4.79
C TRP A 107 -15.30 -13.98 4.30
N VAL A 108 -15.97 -14.63 5.23
CA VAL A 108 -16.97 -15.66 4.97
C VAL A 108 -18.32 -15.22 5.55
N GLU A 109 -19.33 -15.23 4.68
CA GLU A 109 -20.74 -15.05 5.05
C GLU A 109 -21.47 -16.33 4.64
N MET A 110 -21.92 -17.12 5.61
CA MET A 110 -22.72 -18.32 5.37
C MET A 110 -24.06 -18.20 6.12
N PRO A 111 -25.17 -18.63 5.51
CA PRO A 111 -26.47 -18.67 6.19
C PRO A 111 -26.37 -19.48 7.50
N GLY A 112 -26.89 -18.92 8.59
CA GLY A 112 -26.91 -19.59 9.90
C GLY A 112 -25.62 -19.50 10.72
N THR A 113 -24.56 -18.86 10.24
CA THR A 113 -23.34 -18.59 11.03
C THR A 113 -23.01 -17.09 11.07
N PRO A 114 -22.46 -16.58 12.18
CA PRO A 114 -21.93 -15.22 12.23
C PRO A 114 -20.85 -15.01 11.16
N ALA A 115 -20.95 -13.91 10.42
CA ALA A 115 -19.95 -13.53 9.44
C ALA A 115 -18.60 -13.28 10.12
N HIS A 116 -17.53 -13.85 9.59
CA HIS A 116 -16.20 -13.81 10.22
C HIS A 116 -15.08 -13.78 9.17
N GLY A 117 -13.87 -13.43 9.64
CA GLY A 117 -12.66 -13.36 8.82
C GLY A 117 -12.15 -11.94 8.60
N ASN A 118 -11.37 -11.74 7.53
CA ASN A 118 -10.77 -10.46 7.23
C ASN A 118 -11.69 -9.60 6.32
N PRO A 119 -12.33 -8.54 6.82
CA PRO A 119 -13.25 -7.71 6.03
C PRO A 119 -12.60 -7.08 4.78
N THR A 120 -11.28 -6.85 4.78
CA THR A 120 -10.56 -6.33 3.61
C THR A 120 -10.49 -7.33 2.46
N ARG A 121 -10.62 -8.62 2.73
CA ARG A 121 -10.58 -9.71 1.74
C ARG A 121 -11.98 -10.11 1.23
N SER A 122 -13.02 -9.37 1.59
CA SER A 122 -14.39 -9.61 1.13
C SER A 122 -14.56 -9.36 -0.37
N LYS A 123 -15.55 -10.03 -0.98
CA LYS A 123 -15.93 -9.83 -2.39
C LYS A 123 -16.33 -8.37 -2.65
N LEU A 124 -17.08 -7.76 -1.72
CA LEU A 124 -17.51 -6.37 -1.78
C LEU A 124 -16.32 -5.40 -1.98
N VAL A 125 -15.30 -5.52 -1.14
CA VAL A 125 -14.09 -4.67 -1.20
C VAL A 125 -13.27 -4.94 -2.45
N ASN A 126 -13.12 -6.20 -2.85
CA ASN A 126 -12.38 -6.57 -4.07
C ASN A 126 -13.07 -6.03 -5.34
N ASN A 127 -14.40 -6.10 -5.39
CA ASN A 127 -15.19 -5.58 -6.51
C ASN A 127 -15.05 -4.06 -6.65
N LEU A 128 -14.94 -3.31 -5.54
CA LEU A 128 -14.67 -1.88 -5.58
C LEU A 128 -13.32 -1.58 -6.25
N VAL A 129 -12.25 -2.28 -5.82
CA VAL A 129 -10.91 -2.11 -6.42
C VAL A 129 -10.93 -2.47 -7.91
N ALA A 130 -11.64 -3.54 -8.28
CA ALA A 130 -11.82 -3.93 -9.67
C ALA A 130 -12.58 -2.87 -10.48
N LYS A 131 -13.65 -2.26 -9.92
CA LYS A 131 -14.41 -1.18 -10.56
C LYS A 131 -13.53 0.04 -10.83
N VAL A 132 -12.72 0.44 -9.85
CA VAL A 132 -11.78 1.57 -10.02
C VAL A 132 -10.70 1.25 -11.06
N ARG A 133 -10.14 0.03 -11.04
CA ARG A 133 -9.17 -0.42 -12.05
C ARG A 133 -9.79 -0.41 -13.46
N LEU A 134 -11.04 -0.83 -13.60
CA LEU A 134 -11.74 -0.80 -14.88
C LEU A 134 -11.95 0.64 -15.38
N ALA A 135 -12.36 1.56 -14.50
CA ALA A 135 -12.49 2.97 -14.83
C ALA A 135 -11.15 3.59 -15.28
N GLU A 136 -10.04 3.25 -14.62
CA GLU A 136 -8.69 3.66 -15.08
C GLU A 136 -8.38 3.15 -16.48
N THR A 137 -8.66 1.86 -16.77
CA THR A 137 -8.39 1.30 -18.10
C THR A 137 -9.24 1.92 -19.22
N ARG A 138 -10.38 2.53 -18.86
CA ARG A 138 -11.27 3.25 -19.79
C ARG A 138 -10.90 4.73 -19.97
N GLY A 139 -9.91 5.24 -19.25
CA GLY A 139 -9.60 6.67 -19.22
C GLY A 139 -10.63 7.52 -18.46
N GLU A 140 -11.50 6.89 -17.67
CA GLU A 140 -12.51 7.56 -16.84
C GLU A 140 -12.07 7.74 -15.39
N GLY A 141 -10.97 7.08 -15.00
CA GLY A 141 -10.36 7.21 -13.68
C GLY A 141 -9.29 8.29 -13.62
N LYS A 142 -8.62 8.39 -12.47
CA LYS A 142 -7.50 9.32 -12.29
C LYS A 142 -6.35 9.01 -13.25
N ASP A 143 -5.85 10.05 -13.91
CA ASP A 143 -4.69 9.95 -14.79
C ASP A 143 -3.45 9.36 -14.10
N THR A 144 -2.58 8.81 -14.94
CA THR A 144 -1.29 8.34 -14.47
C THR A 144 -0.33 9.48 -14.18
N GLN A 145 0.19 9.48 -12.96
CA GLN A 145 1.31 10.33 -12.54
C GLN A 145 2.65 9.60 -12.70
N ALA A 146 2.65 8.46 -13.41
CA ALA A 146 3.88 7.77 -13.75
C ALA A 146 4.70 8.66 -14.69
N THR A 147 5.93 8.95 -14.30
CA THR A 147 6.88 9.64 -15.18
C THR A 147 7.09 8.80 -16.43
N ARG A 148 7.00 9.43 -17.60
CA ARG A 148 7.25 8.72 -18.86
C ARG A 148 8.70 8.20 -18.91
N PRO A 149 8.97 7.15 -19.72
CA PRO A 149 10.33 6.73 -19.99
C PRO A 149 11.18 7.86 -20.56
N LEU A 150 12.46 7.83 -20.23
CA LEU A 150 13.44 8.78 -20.73
C LEU A 150 13.75 8.47 -22.20
N GLU A 151 13.76 9.50 -23.04
CA GLU A 151 14.11 9.35 -24.45
C GLU A 151 15.63 9.42 -24.66
N MET A 152 16.12 8.84 -25.77
CA MET A 152 17.56 8.79 -26.07
C MET A 152 18.22 10.17 -26.12
N ILE A 153 17.51 11.19 -26.63
CA ILE A 153 18.03 12.56 -26.72
C ILE A 153 18.23 13.14 -25.31
N GLU A 154 17.24 12.95 -24.44
CA GLU A 154 17.28 13.41 -23.05
C GLU A 154 18.35 12.67 -22.25
N TYR A 155 18.49 11.37 -22.50
CA TYR A 155 19.54 10.57 -21.92
C TYR A 155 20.94 11.09 -22.27
N LYS A 156 21.17 11.39 -23.56
CA LYS A 156 22.43 12.00 -24.00
C LYS A 156 22.63 13.38 -23.35
N ALA A 157 21.58 14.17 -23.19
CA ALA A 157 21.65 15.47 -22.52
C ALA A 157 22.03 15.33 -21.03
N ILE A 158 21.53 14.30 -20.33
CA ILE A 158 21.92 13.98 -18.94
C ILE A 158 23.42 13.64 -18.87
N LEU A 159 23.92 12.78 -19.76
CA LEU A 159 25.34 12.41 -19.80
C LEU A 159 26.24 13.61 -20.09
N SER A 160 25.84 14.45 -21.04
CA SER A 160 26.57 15.68 -21.38
C SER A 160 26.59 16.65 -20.19
N THR A 161 25.45 16.80 -19.51
CA THR A 161 25.33 17.62 -18.29
C THR A 161 26.30 17.13 -17.22
N PHE A 162 26.27 15.84 -16.86
CA PHE A 162 27.19 15.29 -15.85
C PHE A 162 28.67 15.58 -16.16
N ARG A 163 29.07 15.42 -17.42
CA ARG A 163 30.46 15.65 -17.86
C ARG A 163 30.85 17.14 -17.89
N ALA A 164 29.89 18.01 -18.13
CA ALA A 164 30.08 19.46 -18.16
C ALA A 164 30.02 20.10 -16.76
N THR A 165 29.36 19.47 -15.79
CA THR A 165 29.20 20.00 -14.43
C THR A 165 30.56 20.24 -13.75
N PRO A 166 30.81 21.45 -13.23
CA PRO A 166 31.99 21.73 -12.41
C PRO A 166 31.85 20.98 -11.06
N GLY A 167 32.92 20.30 -10.66
CA GLY A 167 32.94 19.52 -9.42
C GLY A 167 34.02 18.45 -9.42
N PRO A 168 34.07 17.59 -8.39
CA PRO A 168 35.05 16.52 -8.30
C PRO A 168 34.96 15.62 -9.54
N ILE A 169 36.07 15.55 -10.28
CA ILE A 169 36.17 14.80 -11.56
C ILE A 169 35.65 13.38 -11.39
N LEU A 170 36.05 12.70 -10.30
CA LEU A 170 35.67 11.32 -10.03
C LEU A 170 34.15 11.13 -9.90
N GLN A 171 33.44 12.04 -9.24
CA GLN A 171 32.00 11.89 -9.02
C GLN A 171 31.21 12.33 -10.26
N MET A 172 31.45 13.56 -10.74
CA MET A 172 30.62 14.17 -11.78
C MET A 172 30.97 13.67 -13.17
N LYS A 173 32.26 13.48 -13.49
CA LYS A 173 32.70 13.13 -14.84
C LYS A 173 32.89 11.63 -15.07
N VAL A 174 33.05 10.84 -14.00
CA VAL A 174 33.29 9.39 -14.09
C VAL A 174 32.16 8.59 -13.48
N LYS A 175 31.91 8.71 -12.17
CA LYS A 175 30.94 7.88 -11.44
C LYS A 175 29.50 8.06 -11.95
N ASN A 176 28.97 9.28 -11.96
CA ASN A 176 27.58 9.53 -12.32
C ASN A 176 27.26 9.15 -13.79
N PRO A 177 28.11 9.49 -14.79
CA PRO A 177 27.94 9.00 -16.15
C PRO A 177 28.01 7.48 -16.26
N LEU A 178 28.95 6.83 -15.54
CA LEU A 178 29.06 5.37 -15.54
C LEU A 178 27.79 4.71 -14.98
N MET A 179 27.26 5.24 -13.87
CA MET A 179 26.00 4.77 -13.29
C MET A 179 24.83 4.93 -14.28
N ALA A 180 24.71 6.09 -14.94
CA ALA A 180 23.68 6.32 -15.93
C ALA A 180 23.83 5.40 -17.17
N LEU A 181 25.07 5.12 -17.61
CA LEU A 181 25.38 4.15 -18.68
C LEU A 181 24.94 2.75 -18.30
N TYR A 182 25.26 2.35 -17.08
CA TYR A 182 24.89 1.04 -16.56
C TYR A 182 23.37 0.89 -16.46
N GLN A 183 22.69 1.90 -15.93
CA GLN A 183 21.23 1.93 -15.82
C GLN A 183 20.55 1.76 -17.17
N TRP A 184 20.99 2.53 -18.18
CA TRP A 184 20.41 2.54 -19.51
C TRP A 184 20.61 1.22 -20.26
N HIS A 185 21.85 0.71 -20.29
CA HIS A 185 22.17 -0.46 -21.11
C HIS A 185 21.71 -1.78 -20.50
N LEU A 186 21.62 -1.86 -19.16
CA LEU A 186 21.21 -3.08 -18.47
C LEU A 186 19.80 -3.03 -17.91
N ILE A 187 19.07 -1.92 -18.11
CA ILE A 187 17.69 -1.71 -17.64
C ILE A 187 17.59 -2.05 -16.15
N THR A 188 18.57 -1.56 -15.38
CA THR A 188 18.69 -1.84 -13.95
C THR A 188 17.99 -0.76 -13.13
N ARG A 189 17.56 -1.11 -11.92
CA ARG A 189 17.01 -0.11 -11.00
C ARG A 189 18.16 0.68 -10.38
N ILE A 190 17.87 1.91 -9.94
CA ILE A 190 18.92 2.80 -9.43
C ILE A 190 19.60 2.23 -8.17
N ASP A 191 18.86 1.49 -7.33
CA ASP A 191 19.41 0.76 -6.18
C ASP A 191 20.38 -0.35 -6.61
N ASP A 192 20.10 -1.04 -7.73
CA ASP A 192 21.00 -2.06 -8.29
C ASP A 192 22.30 -1.41 -8.82
N VAL A 193 22.20 -0.22 -9.45
CA VAL A 193 23.36 0.53 -9.95
C VAL A 193 24.24 1.06 -8.82
N CYS A 194 23.65 1.53 -7.73
CA CYS A 194 24.39 2.04 -6.57
C CYS A 194 25.20 0.94 -5.86
N ASN A 195 24.76 -0.31 -5.92
CA ASN A 195 25.42 -1.44 -5.28
C ASN A 195 26.33 -2.24 -6.22
N PHE A 196 26.60 -1.72 -7.41
CA PHE A 196 27.43 -2.37 -8.42
C PHE A 196 28.86 -2.60 -7.94
N LYS A 197 29.33 -3.85 -8.04
CA LYS A 197 30.72 -4.24 -7.81
C LYS A 197 31.43 -4.44 -9.14
N VAL A 198 32.72 -4.12 -9.17
CA VAL A 198 33.59 -4.31 -10.35
C VAL A 198 33.59 -5.77 -10.84
N SER A 199 33.30 -6.74 -9.96
CA SER A 199 33.22 -8.17 -10.26
C SER A 199 31.86 -8.66 -10.81
N ASP A 200 30.86 -7.77 -10.90
CA ASP A 200 29.49 -8.13 -11.29
C ASP A 200 29.29 -8.36 -12.80
N PRO A 201 29.89 -7.59 -13.73
CA PRO A 201 29.75 -7.87 -15.15
C PRO A 201 30.66 -9.06 -15.49
N ARG A 202 30.05 -10.14 -15.97
CA ARG A 202 30.76 -11.36 -16.40
C ARG A 202 30.43 -11.67 -17.85
N PRO A 203 31.35 -12.29 -18.61
CA PRO A 203 31.02 -12.79 -19.94
C PRO A 203 29.85 -13.77 -19.87
N HIS A 204 28.93 -13.68 -20.82
CA HIS A 204 27.80 -14.59 -20.89
C HIS A 204 28.27 -15.98 -21.37
N PRO A 205 27.92 -17.08 -20.67
CA PRO A 205 28.46 -18.41 -20.98
C PRO A 205 28.09 -18.93 -22.37
N LYS A 206 26.98 -18.45 -22.96
CA LYS A 206 26.49 -18.87 -24.28
C LYS A 206 26.78 -17.88 -25.42
N TRP A 207 27.02 -16.61 -25.10
CA TRP A 207 27.11 -15.55 -26.11
C TRP A 207 28.34 -14.70 -25.81
N SER A 208 29.38 -14.88 -26.63
CA SER A 208 30.68 -14.23 -26.44
C SER A 208 30.62 -12.69 -26.51
N PHE A 209 29.59 -12.15 -27.17
CA PHE A 209 29.36 -10.71 -27.30
C PHE A 209 28.47 -10.11 -26.18
N CYS A 210 27.95 -10.93 -25.26
CA CYS A 210 27.08 -10.47 -24.20
C CYS A 210 27.77 -10.48 -22.83
N LEU A 211 27.37 -9.53 -21.98
CA LEU A 211 27.68 -9.55 -20.55
C LEU A 211 26.44 -10.00 -19.76
N ARG A 212 26.66 -10.65 -18.63
CA ARG A 212 25.64 -11.01 -17.64
C ARG A 212 25.98 -10.36 -16.31
N GLN A 213 24.95 -9.85 -15.64
CA GLN A 213 25.03 -9.44 -14.25
C GLN A 213 24.65 -10.60 -13.32
N ARG A 214 25.35 -10.72 -12.19
CA ARG A 214 24.96 -11.62 -11.10
C ARG A 214 23.77 -10.99 -10.36
N ARG A 215 22.62 -11.66 -10.32
CA ARG A 215 21.58 -11.39 -9.31
C ARG A 215 21.99 -11.99 -7.98
#